data_AF-A0AAW0NP59-F1
#
_entry.id   AF-A0AAW0NP59-F1
#
_cell.length_a   1.000
_cell.length_b   1.000
_cell.length_c   1.000
_cell.angle_alpha   90.00
_cell.angle_beta   90.00
_cell.angle_gamma   90.00
#
_symmetry.space_group_name_H-M   'P 1'
#
loop_
_entity.id
_entity.type
_entity.pdbx_description
1 polymer ?
#
loop_
_entity_poly.entity_id
_entity_poly.type
_entity_poly.pdbx_seq_one_letter_code
_entity_poly.pdbx_strand_id
1 'polypeptide(L)'
;MSEEELVTVLYGPYESCGLVQHRTYRLQGIQAALTARGYMHMIQETHEWNRVELLFRGRIVFTCDIRELEFGGDGQLDPLCKEAVLAVDEAF
;
A
#
# COMPACT_ATOMS: atom_id res chain seq x y z
N MET A 1 15.66 4.82 -16.70
CA MET A 1 14.52 4.51 -15.82
C MET A 1 15.04 3.50 -14.83
N SER A 2 15.30 3.92 -13.60
CA SER A 2 15.95 3.06 -12.59
C SER A 2 14.88 2.29 -11.84
N GLU A 3 15.01 0.96 -11.76
CA GLU A 3 14.13 0.10 -10.93
C GLU A 3 14.20 0.44 -9.43
N GLU A 4 15.15 1.28 -9.03
CA GLU A 4 15.42 1.69 -7.65
C GLU A 4 14.33 2.57 -7.01
N GLU A 5 13.36 3.06 -7.79
CA GLU A 5 12.26 3.93 -7.32
C GLU A 5 10.87 3.26 -7.40
N LEU A 6 10.81 1.95 -7.73
CA LEU A 6 9.55 1.22 -7.80
C LEU A 6 9.13 0.70 -6.43
N VAL A 7 7.96 1.11 -5.97
CA VAL A 7 7.31 0.59 -4.75
C VAL A 7 6.30 -0.50 -5.13
N THR A 8 6.51 -1.72 -4.67
CA THR A 8 5.55 -2.80 -4.86
C THR A 8 4.65 -2.91 -3.63
N VAL A 9 3.37 -2.62 -3.81
CA VAL A 9 2.33 -2.78 -2.79
C VAL A 9 1.84 -4.23 -2.84
N LEU A 10 2.34 -5.05 -1.92
CA LEU A 10 1.90 -6.41 -1.71
C LEU A 10 0.63 -6.38 -0.85
N TYR A 11 -0.44 -7.04 -1.29
CA TYR A 11 -1.69 -7.04 -0.54
C TYR A 11 -2.38 -8.40 -0.58
N GLY A 12 -2.88 -8.84 0.56
CA GLY A 12 -3.67 -10.06 0.64
C GLY A 12 -5.18 -9.83 0.58
N PRO A 13 -5.94 -10.93 0.57
CA PRO A 13 -7.39 -10.85 0.57
C PRO A 13 -7.88 -10.40 1.95
N TYR A 14 -9.01 -9.71 1.98
CA TYR A 14 -9.68 -9.34 3.23
C TYR A 14 -11.18 -9.55 3.16
N GLU A 15 -11.79 -9.68 4.32
CA GLU A 15 -13.23 -9.81 4.44
C GLU A 15 -13.91 -8.46 4.24
N SER A 16 -14.83 -8.40 3.29
CA SER A 16 -15.77 -7.29 3.14
C SER A 16 -17.15 -7.87 2.79
N CYS A 17 -18.17 -7.46 3.53
CA CYS A 17 -19.55 -7.93 3.35
C CYS A 17 -19.68 -9.46 3.39
N GLY A 18 -18.93 -10.14 4.27
CA GLY A 18 -18.97 -11.60 4.43
C GLY A 18 -18.22 -12.40 3.35
N LEU A 19 -17.46 -11.74 2.47
CA LEU A 19 -16.65 -12.39 1.42
C LEU A 19 -15.18 -12.03 1.57
N VAL A 20 -14.30 -13.04 1.58
CA VAL A 20 -12.85 -12.88 1.61
C VAL A 20 -12.31 -12.92 0.19
N GLN A 21 -11.83 -11.77 -0.32
CA GLN A 21 -11.33 -11.63 -1.69
C GLN A 21 -10.24 -10.56 -1.76
N HIS A 22 -9.39 -10.64 -2.78
CA HIS A 22 -8.48 -9.55 -3.15
C HIS A 22 -9.30 -8.37 -3.68
N ARG A 23 -9.15 -7.21 -3.04
CA ARG A 23 -9.84 -5.97 -3.41
C ARG A 23 -8.87 -4.81 -3.28
N THR A 24 -8.93 -3.89 -4.23
CA THR A 24 -7.99 -2.75 -4.31
C THR A 24 -8.59 -1.43 -3.80
N TYR A 25 -9.89 -1.39 -3.46
CA TYR A 25 -10.57 -0.15 -3.07
C TYR A 25 -9.90 0.58 -1.89
N ARG A 26 -9.47 -0.15 -0.85
CA ARG A 26 -8.76 0.42 0.31
C ARG A 26 -7.29 0.75 0.03
N LEU A 27 -6.73 0.25 -1.08
CA LEU A 27 -5.35 0.57 -1.49
C LEU A 27 -5.25 1.90 -2.25
N GLN A 28 -6.38 2.44 -2.74
CA GLN A 28 -6.40 3.67 -3.52
C GLN A 28 -5.73 4.84 -2.79
N GLY A 29 -5.93 4.95 -1.48
CA GLY A 29 -5.30 5.99 -0.66
C GLY A 29 -3.77 5.89 -0.68
N ILE A 30 -3.21 4.69 -0.46
CA ILE A 30 -1.75 4.47 -0.51
C ILE A 30 -1.22 4.75 -1.92
N GLN A 31 -1.91 4.26 -2.97
CA GLN A 31 -1.51 4.48 -4.35
C GLN A 31 -1.47 5.98 -4.71
N ALA A 32 -2.48 6.72 -4.28
CA ALA A 32 -2.56 8.17 -4.46
C ALA A 32 -1.46 8.89 -3.69
N ALA A 33 -1.21 8.51 -2.43
CA ALA A 33 -0.16 9.11 -1.60
C ALA A 33 1.25 8.89 -2.19
N LEU A 34 1.56 7.68 -2.65
CA LEU A 34 2.82 7.38 -3.33
C LEU A 34 2.99 8.18 -4.62
N THR A 35 1.93 8.26 -5.43
CA THR A 35 1.94 9.01 -6.70
C THR A 35 2.11 10.52 -6.45
N ALA A 36 1.42 11.06 -5.44
CA ALA A 36 1.52 12.47 -5.07
C ALA A 36 2.93 12.83 -4.58
N ARG A 37 3.62 11.88 -3.95
CA ARG A 37 5.02 12.05 -3.52
C ARG A 37 6.03 11.94 -4.67
N GLY A 38 5.63 11.34 -5.80
CA GLY A 38 6.45 11.17 -7.00
C GLY A 38 6.96 9.74 -7.23
N TYR A 39 6.56 8.77 -6.39
CA TYR A 39 6.99 7.38 -6.55
C TYR A 39 6.17 6.64 -7.60
N MET A 40 6.84 5.79 -8.37
CA MET A 40 6.17 4.78 -9.17
C MET A 40 5.75 3.62 -8.28
N HIS A 41 4.58 3.06 -8.54
CA HIS A 41 4.09 1.94 -7.75
C HIS A 41 3.42 0.88 -8.62
N MET A 42 3.42 -0.36 -8.13
CA MET A 42 2.63 -1.46 -8.67
C MET A 42 1.97 -2.22 -7.52
N ILE A 43 0.86 -2.88 -7.80
CA ILE A 43 0.16 -3.73 -6.82
C ILE A 43 0.37 -5.20 -7.18
N GLN A 44 0.54 -6.05 -6.17
CA GLN A 44 0.67 -7.50 -6.35
C GLN A 44 -0.07 -8.24 -5.24
N GLU A 45 -0.85 -9.24 -5.65
CA GLU A 45 -1.64 -10.07 -4.74
C GLU A 45 -0.75 -11.04 -3.96
N THR A 46 -1.07 -11.24 -2.68
CA THR A 46 -0.44 -12.23 -1.81
C THR A 46 -1.49 -13.12 -1.14
N HIS A 47 -1.05 -14.18 -0.48
CA HIS A 47 -1.94 -15.08 0.26
C HIS A 47 -2.12 -14.68 1.73
N GLU A 48 -1.42 -13.63 2.18
CA GLU A 48 -1.40 -13.19 3.58
C GLU A 48 -2.64 -12.37 3.93
N TRP A 49 -3.59 -12.97 4.63
CA TRP A 49 -4.88 -12.34 4.91
C TRP A 49 -4.77 -11.00 5.64
N ASN A 50 -5.58 -10.05 5.19
CA ASN A 50 -5.68 -8.68 5.70
C ASN A 50 -4.37 -7.89 5.66
N ARG A 51 -3.30 -8.40 5.08
CA ARG A 51 -1.98 -7.78 5.20
C ARG A 51 -1.64 -6.96 3.96
N VAL A 52 -1.14 -5.74 4.19
CA VAL A 52 -0.49 -4.91 3.17
C VAL A 52 0.97 -4.74 3.56
N GLU A 53 1.86 -4.83 2.57
CA GLU A 53 3.28 -4.57 2.72
C GLU A 53 3.78 -3.70 1.56
N LEU A 54 4.66 -2.75 1.85
CA LEU A 54 5.37 -2.00 0.83
C LEU A 54 6.76 -2.58 0.68
N LEU A 55 7.01 -3.19 -0.47
CA LEU A 55 8.32 -3.67 -0.87
C LEU A 55 9.01 -2.56 -1.68
N PHE A 56 10.11 -2.04 -1.13
CA PHE A 56 10.94 -1.04 -1.77
C PHE A 56 12.40 -1.49 -1.72
N ARG A 57 13.09 -1.46 -2.87
CA ARG A 57 14.49 -1.92 -3.00
C ARG A 57 14.77 -3.30 -2.40
N GLY A 58 13.82 -4.23 -2.56
CA GLY A 58 13.93 -5.62 -2.11
C GLY A 58 13.71 -5.82 -0.60
N ARG A 59 13.21 -4.82 0.13
CA ARG A 59 12.90 -4.92 1.57
C ARG A 59 11.49 -4.43 1.85
N ILE A 60 10.83 -5.01 2.84
CA ILE A 60 9.55 -4.51 3.34
C ILE A 60 9.84 -3.30 4.22
N VAL A 61 9.37 -2.13 3.82
CA VAL A 61 9.58 -0.85 4.53
C VAL A 61 8.39 -0.47 5.39
N PHE A 62 7.19 -0.96 5.06
CA PHE A 62 5.96 -0.68 5.77
C PHE A 62 5.03 -1.88 5.74
N THR A 63 4.23 -2.04 6.79
CA THR A 63 3.17 -3.05 6.86
C THR A 63 1.98 -2.53 7.64
N CYS A 64 0.77 -2.83 7.19
CA CYS A 64 -0.46 -2.52 7.92
C CYS A 64 -1.56 -3.56 7.64
N ASP A 65 -2.64 -3.48 8.42
CA ASP A 65 -3.86 -4.22 8.13
C ASP A 65 -4.71 -3.45 7.10
N ILE A 66 -5.08 -4.08 5.99
CA ILE A 66 -5.86 -3.47 4.91
C ILE A 66 -7.22 -2.95 5.37
N ARG A 67 -7.77 -3.48 6.47
CA ARG A 67 -9.07 -3.07 7.02
C ARG A 67 -8.97 -1.76 7.80
N GLU A 68 -7.76 -1.38 8.24
CA GLU A 68 -7.48 -0.11 8.92
C GLU A 68 -7.30 1.04 7.94
N LEU A 69 -7.01 0.74 6.66
CA LEU A 69 -6.96 1.75 5.60
C LEU A 69 -8.35 2.29 5.30
N GLU A 70 -8.47 3.60 5.13
CA GLU A 70 -9.74 4.23 4.77
C GLU A 70 -10.22 3.79 3.37
N PHE A 71 -11.54 3.76 3.18
CA PHE A 71 -12.11 3.27 1.93
C PHE A 71 -12.06 4.35 0.84
N GLY A 72 -11.23 4.13 -0.18
CA GLY A 72 -11.08 5.05 -1.31
C GLY A 72 -10.44 6.39 -0.93
N GLY A 73 -10.47 7.34 -1.86
CA GLY A 73 -9.95 8.70 -1.65
C GLY A 73 -8.48 8.87 -2.04
N ASP A 74 -7.91 10.00 -1.62
CA ASP A 74 -6.55 10.44 -1.96
C ASP A 74 -5.51 10.11 -0.88
N GLY A 75 -5.92 9.45 0.20
CA GLY A 75 -5.04 9.07 1.31
C GLY A 75 -4.54 10.24 2.17
N GLN A 76 -4.96 11.48 1.92
CA GLN A 76 -4.40 12.65 2.62
C GLN A 76 -4.82 12.74 4.09
N LEU A 77 -6.00 12.23 4.42
CA LEU A 77 -6.53 12.22 5.78
C LEU A 77 -6.21 10.92 6.52
N ASP A 78 -5.76 9.89 5.80
CA ASP A 78 -5.44 8.59 6.37
C ASP A 78 -4.01 8.62 6.97
N PRO A 79 -3.84 8.41 8.30
CA PRO A 79 -2.53 8.40 8.94
C PRO A 79 -1.64 7.26 8.42
N LEU A 80 -2.21 6.09 8.09
CA LEU A 80 -1.43 4.96 7.56
C LEU A 80 -0.86 5.26 6.18
N CYS A 81 -1.58 6.03 5.36
CA CYS A 81 -1.06 6.47 4.07
C CYS A 81 0.13 7.43 4.23
N LYS A 82 0.14 8.27 5.27
CA LYS A 82 1.28 9.14 5.58
C LYS A 82 2.47 8.35 6.08
N GLU A 83 2.24 7.42 7.01
CA GLU A 83 3.29 6.53 7.52
C GLU A 83 3.90 5.67 6.41
N ALA A 84 3.08 5.15 5.51
CA ALA A 84 3.51 4.43 4.31
C ALA A 84 4.50 5.25 3.46
N VAL A 85 4.15 6.50 3.15
CA VAL A 85 5.02 7.37 2.34
C VAL A 85 6.30 7.74 3.09
N LEU A 86 6.20 8.06 4.39
CA LEU A 86 7.36 8.36 5.22
C LEU A 86 8.33 7.17 5.29
N ALA A 87 7.82 5.94 5.43
CA ALA A 87 8.64 4.74 5.45
C ALA A 87 9.38 4.50 4.13
N VAL A 88 8.77 4.83 3.00
CA VAL A 88 9.44 4.80 1.69
C VAL A 88 10.49 5.91 1.60
N ASP A 89 10.18 7.12 2.06
CA ASP A 89 11.13 8.25 2.08
C ASP A 89 12.36 7.96 2.95
N GLU A 90 12.20 7.28 4.09
CA GLU A 90 13.32 6.88 4.96
C GLU A 90 14.17 5.74 4.37
N ALA A 91 13.62 4.97 3.44
CA ALA A 91 14.29 3.87 2.76
C ALA A 91 14.94 4.29 1.41
N PHE A 92 14.73 5.54 0.98
CA PHE A 92 15.34 6.14 -0.20
C PHE A 92 16.81 6.52 0.03
#